data_AF-A0A7V9H6H0-F1
#
_entry.id   AF-A0A7V9H6H0-F1
#
_cell.length_a   1.000
_cell.length_b   1.000
_cell.length_c   1.000
_cell.angle_alpha   90.00
_cell.angle_beta   90.00
_cell.angle_gamma   90.00
#
_symmetry.space_group_name_H-M   'P 1'
#
loop_
_entity.id
_entity.type
_entity.pdbx_description
1 polymer ?
#
loop_
_entity_poly.entity_id
_entity_poly.type
_entity_poly.pdbx_seq_one_letter_code
_entity_poly.pdbx_strand_id
1 'polypeptide(L)'
;MDLYAAAADQIDLTVRDVRALARAALGVVKPEGSAAEGMPAAIRGLARATEALADYLQTSGDPGETRRLALEAARKASRLLEEYEDLARNLGVNALVDQIHSSAVDLIGGTGMDRAAALRALQEATGRASW
;
A
#
# COMPACT_ATOMS: atom_id res chain seq x y z
N MET A 1 25.72 0.81 -10.24
CA MET A 1 25.43 -0.59 -10.61
C MET A 1 24.91 -1.38 -9.41
N ASP A 2 25.46 -1.19 -8.21
CA ASP A 2 25.04 -1.95 -7.02
C ASP A 2 23.61 -1.69 -6.53
N LEU A 3 23.08 -0.47 -6.63
CA LEU A 3 21.72 -0.14 -6.17
C LEU A 3 20.62 -0.81 -7.01
N TYR A 4 20.75 -0.83 -8.33
CA TYR A 4 19.79 -1.49 -9.22
C TYR A 4 19.80 -3.02 -9.05
N ALA A 5 20.97 -3.61 -8.84
CA ALA A 5 21.11 -5.03 -8.55
C ALA A 5 20.52 -5.38 -7.16
N ALA A 6 20.72 -4.52 -6.16
CA ALA A 6 20.14 -4.69 -4.82
C ALA A 6 18.62 -4.51 -4.79
N ALA A 7 18.06 -3.66 -5.67
CA ALA A 7 16.63 -3.41 -5.74
C ALA A 7 15.86 -4.38 -6.64
N ALA A 8 16.54 -5.23 -7.42
CA ALA A 8 15.91 -6.10 -8.41
C ALA A 8 14.85 -7.03 -7.80
N ASP A 9 15.18 -7.69 -6.69
CA ASP A 9 14.23 -8.56 -5.97
C ASP A 9 13.00 -7.79 -5.47
N GLN A 10 13.18 -6.52 -5.13
CA GLN A 10 12.14 -5.67 -4.57
C GLN A 10 11.23 -5.05 -5.64
N ILE A 11 11.79 -4.76 -6.81
CA ILE A 11 11.01 -4.42 -8.01
C ILE A 11 10.14 -5.62 -8.41
N ASP A 12 10.70 -6.83 -8.38
CA ASP A 12 9.98 -8.07 -8.69
C ASP A 12 8.83 -8.33 -7.70
N LEU A 13 9.03 -8.02 -6.41
CA LEU A 13 7.98 -8.05 -5.39
C LEU A 13 6.88 -7.02 -5.69
N THR A 14 7.25 -5.76 -5.93
CA THR A 14 6.28 -4.68 -6.23
C THR A 14 5.38 -5.04 -7.43
N VAL A 15 5.93 -5.66 -8.47
CA VAL A 15 5.14 -6.14 -9.63
C VAL A 15 4.17 -7.26 -9.26
N ARG A 16 4.55 -8.18 -8.37
CA ARG A 16 3.65 -9.22 -7.85
C ARG A 16 2.51 -8.62 -7.03
N ASP A 17 2.81 -7.59 -6.23
CA ASP A 17 1.84 -6.93 -5.36
C ASP A 17 0.77 -6.17 -6.15
N VAL A 18 1.14 -5.55 -7.27
CA VAL A 18 0.19 -4.91 -8.20
C VAL A 18 -0.85 -5.91 -8.74
N ARG A 19 -0.45 -7.15 -9.02
CA ARG A 19 -1.38 -8.18 -9.52
C ARG A 19 -2.36 -8.63 -8.45
N ALA A 20 -1.88 -8.81 -7.21
CA ALA A 20 -2.72 -9.15 -6.08
C ALA A 20 -3.70 -8.00 -5.76
N LEU A 21 -3.22 -6.74 -5.80
CA LEU A 21 -4.05 -5.55 -5.64
C LEU A 21 -5.13 -5.43 -6.72
N ALA A 22 -4.78 -5.66 -7.99
CA ALA A 22 -5.75 -5.62 -9.09
C ALA A 22 -6.85 -6.67 -8.94
N ARG A 23 -6.52 -7.87 -8.45
CA ARG A 23 -7.51 -8.93 -8.18
C ARG A 23 -8.41 -8.59 -7.01
N ALA A 24 -7.85 -8.08 -5.92
CA ALA A 24 -8.63 -7.63 -4.76
C ALA A 24 -9.58 -6.48 -5.15
N ALA A 25 -9.09 -5.53 -5.96
CA ALA A 25 -9.88 -4.43 -6.49
C ALA A 25 -11.04 -4.93 -7.37
N LEU A 26 -10.81 -5.91 -8.23
CA LEU A 26 -11.88 -6.51 -9.05
C LEU A 26 -12.96 -7.18 -8.19
N GLY A 27 -12.58 -7.79 -7.07
CA GLY A 27 -13.52 -8.44 -6.13
C GLY A 27 -14.47 -7.48 -5.41
N VAL A 28 -14.16 -6.17 -5.37
CA VAL A 28 -15.01 -5.14 -4.73
C VAL A 28 -15.80 -4.30 -5.72
N VAL A 29 -15.48 -4.35 -7.02
CA VAL A 29 -16.23 -3.65 -8.07
C VAL A 29 -17.57 -4.36 -8.27
N LYS A 30 -18.65 -3.77 -7.74
CA LYS A 30 -20.03 -4.20 -7.97
C LYS A 30 -20.73 -3.26 -8.97
N PRO A 31 -21.66 -3.77 -9.80
CA PRO A 31 -22.39 -2.95 -10.76
C PRO A 31 -23.23 -1.83 -10.14
N GLU A 32 -23.67 -1.98 -8.88
CA GLU A 32 -24.54 -1.02 -8.20
C GLU A 32 -24.25 -1.10 -6.69
N GLY A 33 -23.57 -0.11 -6.11
CA GLY A 33 -23.31 -0.04 -4.67
C GLY A 33 -22.19 0.94 -4.34
N SER A 34 -22.44 1.86 -3.40
CA SER A 34 -21.53 2.97 -3.02
C SER A 34 -20.28 2.52 -2.25
N ALA A 35 -19.73 1.34 -2.59
CA ALA A 35 -18.52 0.83 -1.99
C ALA A 35 -17.32 1.68 -2.43
N ALA A 36 -17.07 2.70 -1.62
CA ALA A 36 -15.77 3.28 -1.36
C ALA A 36 -15.23 4.25 -2.42
N GLU A 37 -15.83 5.45 -2.53
CA GLU A 37 -15.20 6.60 -3.22
C GLU A 37 -13.78 6.90 -2.73
N GLY A 38 -13.46 6.57 -1.47
CA GLY A 38 -12.11 6.68 -0.92
C GLY A 38 -11.13 5.59 -1.33
N MET A 39 -11.58 4.41 -1.76
CA MET A 39 -10.69 3.29 -2.08
C MET A 39 -9.84 3.54 -3.33
N PRO A 40 -10.40 4.08 -4.43
CA PRO A 40 -9.58 4.56 -5.55
C PRO A 40 -8.54 5.59 -5.12
N ALA A 41 -8.81 6.43 -4.11
CA ALA A 41 -7.85 7.40 -3.63
C ALA A 41 -6.68 6.75 -2.87
N ALA A 42 -6.94 5.71 -2.07
CA ALA A 42 -5.88 4.93 -1.43
C ALA A 42 -5.01 4.19 -2.48
N ILE A 43 -5.63 3.57 -3.48
CA ILE A 43 -4.91 2.90 -4.59
C ILE A 43 -4.05 3.90 -5.37
N ARG A 44 -4.57 5.09 -5.68
CA ARG A 44 -3.77 6.16 -6.30
C ARG A 44 -2.62 6.64 -5.40
N GLY A 45 -2.77 6.58 -4.09
CA GLY A 45 -1.69 6.85 -3.14
C GLY A 45 -0.54 5.85 -3.26
N LEU A 46 -0.84 4.56 -3.40
CA LEU A 46 0.17 3.52 -3.66
C LEU A 46 0.85 3.71 -5.02
N ALA A 47 0.11 4.11 -6.05
CA ALA A 47 0.69 4.43 -7.36
C ALA A 47 1.73 5.55 -7.25
N ARG A 48 1.40 6.64 -6.54
CA ARG A 48 2.35 7.74 -6.28
C ARG A 48 3.54 7.30 -5.44
N ALA A 49 3.34 6.44 -4.45
CA ALA A 49 4.44 5.87 -3.67
C ALA A 49 5.38 5.02 -4.55
N THR A 50 4.83 4.30 -5.54
CA THR A 50 5.61 3.53 -6.51
C THR A 50 6.42 4.45 -7.44
N GLU A 51 5.82 5.55 -7.90
CA GLU A 51 6.51 6.59 -8.69
C GLU A 51 7.67 7.20 -7.88
N ALA A 52 7.42 7.59 -6.62
CA ALA A 52 8.45 8.11 -5.73
C ALA A 52 9.57 7.08 -5.45
N LEU A 53 9.24 5.79 -5.38
CA LEU A 53 10.24 4.74 -5.23
C LEU A 53 11.12 4.63 -6.48
N ALA A 54 10.53 4.72 -7.67
CA ALA A 54 11.28 4.74 -8.91
C ALA A 54 12.24 5.93 -8.96
N ASP A 55 11.78 7.13 -8.58
CA ASP A 55 12.61 8.34 -8.51
C ASP A 55 13.76 8.17 -7.51
N TYR A 56 13.49 7.64 -6.32
CA TYR A 56 14.51 7.33 -5.32
C TYR A 56 15.59 6.39 -5.88
N LEU A 57 15.18 5.29 -6.52
CA LEU A 57 16.11 4.30 -7.05
C LEU A 57 16.94 4.85 -8.22
N GLN A 58 16.36 5.71 -9.05
CA GLN A 58 17.05 6.35 -10.18
C GLN A 58 18.07 7.40 -9.74
N THR A 59 17.69 8.22 -8.76
CA THR A 59 18.47 9.39 -8.35
C THR A 59 19.36 9.16 -7.12
N SER A 60 19.15 8.04 -6.41
CA SER A 60 19.69 7.81 -5.06
C SER A 60 19.31 8.93 -4.08
N GLY A 61 18.12 9.50 -4.26
CA GLY A 61 17.59 10.62 -3.48
C GLY A 61 17.06 10.24 -2.09
N ASP A 62 16.15 11.04 -1.54
CA ASP A 62 15.52 10.76 -0.24
C ASP A 62 14.40 9.71 -0.35
N PRO A 63 14.46 8.59 0.40
CA PRO A 63 13.37 7.60 0.44
C PRO A 63 12.13 8.08 1.22
N GLY A 64 12.21 9.20 1.92
CA GLY A 64 11.15 9.73 2.79
C GLY A 64 9.80 9.86 2.09
N GLU A 65 9.78 10.30 0.84
CA GLU A 65 8.53 10.53 0.10
C GLU A 65 7.79 9.23 -0.23
N THR A 66 8.52 8.18 -0.63
CA THR A 66 7.96 6.83 -0.83
C THR A 66 7.26 6.34 0.44
N ARG A 67 7.98 6.42 1.58
CA ARG A 67 7.48 5.96 2.87
C ARG A 67 6.25 6.76 3.30
N ARG A 68 6.29 8.09 3.15
CA ARG A 68 5.19 8.99 3.49
C ARG A 68 3.92 8.65 2.70
N LEU A 69 4.04 8.53 1.37
CA LEU A 69 2.92 8.24 0.48
C LEU A 69 2.31 6.87 0.73
N ALA A 70 3.14 5.84 0.95
CA ALA A 70 2.69 4.48 1.27
C ALA A 70 1.88 4.44 2.58
N LEU A 71 2.39 5.08 3.64
CA LEU A 71 1.69 5.17 4.92
C LEU A 71 0.41 6.00 4.86
N GLU A 72 0.39 7.06 4.05
CA GLU A 72 -0.80 7.88 3.81
C GLU A 72 -1.91 7.07 3.11
N ALA A 73 -1.54 6.25 2.12
CA ALA A 73 -2.47 5.35 1.44
C ALA A 73 -3.06 4.31 2.39
N ALA A 74 -2.22 3.66 3.19
CA ALA A 74 -2.63 2.69 4.21
C ALA A 74 -3.59 3.30 5.24
N ARG A 75 -3.27 4.50 5.75
CA ARG A 75 -4.11 5.23 6.69
C ARG A 75 -5.46 5.58 6.10
N LYS A 76 -5.50 6.05 4.86
CA LYS A 76 -6.76 6.34 4.14
C LYS A 76 -7.64 5.09 4.02
N ALA A 77 -7.05 3.95 3.65
CA ALA A 77 -7.77 2.69 3.58
C ALA A 77 -8.34 2.25 4.94
N SER A 78 -7.55 2.37 6.01
CA SER A 78 -8.00 2.02 7.38
C SER A 78 -9.16 2.90 7.87
N ARG A 79 -9.10 4.21 7.62
CA ARG A 79 -10.17 5.15 8.02
C ARG A 79 -11.51 4.81 7.38
N LEU A 80 -11.52 4.30 6.14
CA LEU A 80 -12.76 3.90 5.48
C LEU A 80 -13.47 2.75 6.22
N LEU A 81 -12.73 1.85 6.88
CA LEU A 81 -13.34 0.80 7.70
C LEU A 81 -13.87 1.33 9.04
N GLU A 82 -13.30 2.42 9.55
CA GLU A 82 -13.75 3.07 10.78
C GLU A 82 -14.98 3.94 10.56
N GLU A 83 -15.03 4.65 9.43
CA GLU A 83 -16.10 5.59 9.08
C GLU A 83 -17.38 4.88 8.60
N TYR A 84 -17.25 3.68 8.02
CA TYR A 84 -18.38 2.99 7.38
C TYR A 84 -18.50 1.53 7.86
N GLU A 85 -19.39 1.30 8.83
CA GLU A 85 -19.59 -0.04 9.43
C GLU A 85 -19.98 -1.12 8.41
N ASP A 86 -20.78 -0.76 7.39
CA ASP A 86 -21.17 -1.70 6.32
C ASP A 86 -19.99 -2.10 5.43
N LEU A 87 -19.01 -1.21 5.23
CA LEU A 87 -17.75 -1.55 4.55
C LEU A 87 -16.92 -2.51 5.41
N ALA A 88 -16.86 -2.27 6.73
CA ALA A 88 -16.15 -3.14 7.66
C ALA A 88 -16.71 -4.57 7.71
N ARG A 89 -18.02 -4.76 7.46
CA ARG A 89 -18.63 -6.10 7.37
C ARG A 89 -18.40 -6.80 6.03
N ASN A 90 -17.91 -6.08 5.00
CA ASN A 90 -17.68 -6.64 3.68
C ASN A 90 -16.30 -7.30 3.59
N LEU A 91 -16.26 -8.62 3.47
CA LEU A 91 -15.02 -9.40 3.40
C LEU A 91 -14.12 -9.01 2.21
N GLY A 92 -14.71 -8.65 1.06
CA GLY A 92 -13.94 -8.21 -0.10
C GLY A 92 -13.25 -6.86 0.13
N VAL A 93 -13.91 -5.95 0.85
CA VAL A 93 -13.34 -4.65 1.22
C VAL A 93 -12.22 -4.81 2.24
N ASN A 94 -12.39 -5.68 3.25
CA ASN A 94 -11.31 -5.99 4.20
C ASN A 94 -10.10 -6.58 3.48
N ALA A 95 -10.29 -7.57 2.60
CA ALA A 95 -9.20 -8.16 1.82
C ALA A 95 -8.47 -7.14 0.94
N LEU A 96 -9.18 -6.14 0.40
CA LEU A 96 -8.55 -5.05 -0.35
C LEU A 96 -7.74 -4.12 0.55
N VAL A 97 -8.23 -3.79 1.75
CA VAL A 97 -7.48 -2.99 2.73
C VAL A 97 -6.22 -3.74 3.18
N ASP A 98 -6.31 -5.03 3.46
CA ASP A 98 -5.15 -5.86 3.81
C ASP A 98 -4.11 -5.87 2.69
N GLN A 99 -4.57 -5.94 1.42
CA GLN A 99 -3.67 -5.87 0.27
C GLN A 99 -3.01 -4.50 0.12
N ILE A 100 -3.71 -3.41 0.45
CA ILE A 100 -3.12 -2.06 0.50
C ILE A 100 -2.04 -1.97 1.58
N HIS A 101 -2.27 -2.59 2.74
CA HIS A 101 -1.30 -2.63 3.84
C HIS A 101 -0.06 -3.44 3.50
N SER A 102 -0.22 -4.62 2.89
CA SER A 102 0.92 -5.41 2.38
C SER A 102 1.72 -4.56 1.40
N SER A 103 1.06 -3.98 0.39
CA SER A 103 1.71 -3.17 -0.63
C SER A 103 2.47 -1.97 -0.04
N ALA A 104 1.92 -1.34 1.01
CA ALA A 104 2.60 -0.25 1.71
C ALA A 104 3.88 -0.73 2.42
N VAL A 105 3.83 -1.89 3.09
CA VAL A 105 5.00 -2.50 3.76
C VAL A 105 6.07 -2.87 2.74
N ASP A 106 5.68 -3.43 1.60
CA ASP A 106 6.60 -3.86 0.55
C ASP A 106 7.29 -2.65 -0.11
N LEU A 107 6.54 -1.58 -0.41
CA LEU A 107 7.09 -0.31 -0.92
C LEU A 107 8.04 0.37 0.08
N ILE A 108 7.68 0.40 1.36
CA ILE A 108 8.56 0.91 2.43
C ILE A 108 9.83 0.05 2.51
N GLY A 109 9.69 -1.27 2.43
CA GLY A 109 10.81 -2.19 2.36
C GLY A 109 11.74 -1.86 1.19
N GLY A 110 11.17 -1.52 0.02
CA GLY A 110 11.90 -1.12 -1.19
C GLY A 110 12.85 0.06 -1.02
N THR A 111 12.71 0.79 0.08
CA THR A 111 13.62 1.87 0.48
C THR A 111 14.76 1.43 1.40
N GLY A 112 14.96 0.11 1.57
CA GLY A 112 15.94 -0.47 2.49
C GLY A 112 15.51 -0.53 3.95
N MET A 113 14.24 -0.26 4.28
CA MET A 113 13.72 -0.41 5.64
C MET A 113 13.49 -1.90 5.94
N ASP A 114 13.91 -2.36 7.12
CA ASP A 114 13.64 -3.75 7.51
C ASP A 114 12.13 -3.99 7.72
N ARG A 115 11.69 -5.23 7.45
CA ARG A 115 10.26 -5.59 7.49
C ARG A 115 9.62 -5.33 8.85
N ALA A 116 10.34 -5.53 9.95
CA ALA A 116 9.79 -5.30 11.28
C ALA A 116 9.60 -3.80 11.56
N ALA A 117 10.52 -2.94 11.10
CA ALA A 117 10.35 -1.50 11.15
C ALA A 117 9.21 -1.02 10.24
N ALA A 118 9.08 -1.58 9.03
CA ALA A 118 7.98 -1.24 8.12
C ALA A 118 6.60 -1.58 8.72
N LEU A 119 6.48 -2.76 9.36
CA LEU A 119 5.25 -3.15 10.06
C LEU A 119 4.94 -2.23 11.26
N ARG A 120 5.95 -1.84 12.04
CA ARG A 120 5.77 -0.87 13.14
C ARG A 120 5.30 0.49 12.62
N ALA A 121 5.93 1.01 11.56
CA ALA A 121 5.54 2.26 10.94
C ALA A 121 4.10 2.22 10.39
N LEU A 122 3.71 1.09 9.78
CA LEU A 122 2.33 0.86 9.34
C LEU A 122 1.36 0.88 10.53
N GLN A 123 1.67 0.15 11.61
CA GLN A 123 0.85 0.11 12.82
C GLN A 123 0.68 1.50 13.45
N GLU A 124 1.76 2.28 13.54
CA GLU A 124 1.71 3.67 14.02
C GLU A 124 0.85 4.57 13.12
N ALA A 125 0.91 4.37 11.80
CA ALA A 125 0.15 5.18 10.85
C ALA A 125 -1.36 4.88 10.84
N THR A 126 -1.73 3.63 11.10
CA THR A 126 -3.11 3.12 10.97
C THR A 126 -3.81 2.88 12.31
N GLY A 127 -3.07 2.86 13.43
CA GLY A 127 -3.63 2.63 14.76
C GLY A 127 -4.06 1.19 15.05
N ARG A 128 -3.76 0.22 14.17
CA ARG A 128 -4.16 -1.20 14.29
C ARG A 128 -2.96 -2.11 14.53
N ALA A 129 -3.11 -3.03 15.47
CA ALA A 129 -2.01 -3.82 16.03
C ALA A 129 -1.77 -5.20 15.40
N SER A 130 -2.55 -5.61 14.41
CA SER A 130 -2.45 -6.94 13.79
C SER A 130 -3.09 -6.96 12.40
N TRP A 131 -2.36 -7.52 11.43
CA TRP A 131 -2.78 -7.85 10.06
C TRP A 131 -2.36 -9.29 9.78
#